data_AF-A0A1I0BXX8-F1
#
_entry.id   AF-A0A1I0BXX8-F1
#
_cell.length_a   1.000
_cell.length_b   1.000
_cell.length_c   1.000
_cell.angle_alpha   90.00
_cell.angle_beta   90.00
_cell.angle_gamma   90.00
#
_symmetry.space_group_name_H-M   'P 1'
#
loop_
_entity.id
_entity.type
_entity.pdbx_description
1 polymer ?
#
loop_
_entity_poly.entity_id
_entity_poly.type
_entity_poly.pdbx_seq_one_letter_code
_entity_poly.pdbx_strand_id
1 'polypeptide(L)'
;MRQNTHDRYGSVARSLHWLTALIILTNIGLGLLANRLSMEALETKILLFSLHKTLGVMAFAVALTRILWALTQTRPAPLHPERRAETFLAETVHWVLYAAMLMVPLTGWIEHAATEGFAPILWPFGQNLPLVPKSPDFAEAMAQVHHVFAWMLMGAVALHVAGALKHAVIDRDSVLARMLRGAPAGKPLQQRHLRPALAAVAVFAAGTAFAIAPRDHDPQPAAALEQAASGWQVQDGTLGFSVVQMGAAVEGGFSDWTAAIEFDPDSGTGHVDVTINMASVTIGTVTDQAKGAEFFDVAQHPTATYSADIRPEGDGFVAEGPLDLKGQQVPVTLSFTLDIAQGTARMSGQAQMDRRDWNIGQGYDNESSVGFPVQLQVDLTATR
;
A
#
# COMPACT_ATOMS: atom_id res chain seq x y z
N MET A 1 -39.91 1.63 20.87
CA MET A 1 -40.09 0.51 19.93
C MET A 1 -38.73 0.04 19.42
N ARG A 2 -38.41 -1.25 19.55
CA ARG A 2 -37.08 -1.80 19.19
C ARG A 2 -36.92 -2.08 17.69
N GLN A 3 -37.95 -2.67 17.07
CA GLN A 3 -38.01 -3.04 15.65
C GLN A 3 -38.58 -1.90 14.78
N ASN A 4 -38.45 -2.03 13.46
CA ASN A 4 -39.07 -1.10 12.50
C ASN A 4 -40.57 -1.39 12.30
N THR A 5 -41.32 -0.36 11.92
CA THR A 5 -42.69 -0.48 11.37
C THR A 5 -42.70 0.02 9.92
N HIS A 6 -43.86 -0.04 9.26
CA HIS A 6 -44.04 0.51 7.91
C HIS A 6 -43.81 2.02 7.84
N ASP A 7 -43.95 2.73 8.96
CA ASP A 7 -43.78 4.18 9.05
C ASP A 7 -42.54 4.59 9.86
N ARG A 8 -41.94 3.77 10.73
CA ARG A 8 -40.87 4.25 11.64
C ARG A 8 -39.68 3.32 11.72
N TYR A 9 -38.50 3.91 11.91
CA TYR A 9 -37.30 3.18 12.31
C TYR A 9 -37.31 2.87 13.81
N GLY A 10 -37.05 1.61 14.15
CA GLY A 10 -36.89 1.14 15.52
C GLY A 10 -35.64 1.72 16.19
N SER A 11 -35.57 1.65 17.52
CA SER A 11 -34.40 2.12 18.26
C SER A 11 -33.14 1.34 17.89
N VAL A 12 -33.22 0.03 17.64
CA VAL A 12 -32.04 -0.79 17.29
C VAL A 12 -31.44 -0.36 15.96
N ALA A 13 -32.27 -0.16 14.92
CA ALA A 13 -31.81 0.30 13.61
C ALA A 13 -31.15 1.68 13.69
N ARG A 14 -31.72 2.60 14.50
CA ARG A 14 -31.15 3.94 14.73
C ARG A 14 -29.83 3.88 15.50
N SER A 15 -29.76 3.09 16.57
CA SER A 15 -28.52 2.92 17.35
C SER A 15 -27.40 2.33 16.49
N LEU A 16 -27.69 1.27 15.71
CA LEU A 16 -26.71 0.69 14.80
C LEU A 16 -26.27 1.68 13.72
N HIS A 17 -27.18 2.49 13.18
CA HIS A 17 -26.83 3.55 12.22
C HIS A 17 -25.84 4.57 12.83
N TRP A 18 -26.18 5.17 13.97
CA TRP A 18 -25.35 6.20 14.58
C TRP A 18 -24.02 5.66 15.11
N LEU A 19 -24.00 4.42 15.62
CA LEU A 19 -22.75 3.73 15.96
C LEU A 19 -21.88 3.51 14.72
N THR A 20 -22.47 3.04 13.61
CA THR A 20 -21.74 2.86 12.34
C THR A 20 -21.18 4.19 11.85
N ALA A 21 -21.98 5.26 11.89
CA ALA A 21 -21.55 6.59 11.48
C ALA A 21 -20.39 7.11 12.34
N LEU A 22 -20.47 6.97 13.67
CA LEU A 22 -19.41 7.39 14.59
C LEU A 22 -18.10 6.65 14.32
N ILE A 23 -18.15 5.32 14.14
CA ILE A 23 -16.97 4.51 13.86
C ILE A 23 -16.37 4.89 12.50
N ILE A 24 -17.18 4.95 11.44
CA ILE A 24 -16.71 5.26 10.09
C ILE A 24 -16.08 6.65 10.03
N LEU A 25 -16.73 7.68 10.60
CA LEU A 25 -16.19 9.05 10.57
C LEU A 25 -14.88 9.17 11.36
N THR A 26 -14.81 8.53 12.55
CA THR A 26 -13.55 8.44 13.31
C THR A 26 -12.47 7.73 12.50
N ASN A 27 -12.82 6.61 11.86
CA ASN A 27 -11.85 5.80 11.12
C ASN A 27 -11.30 6.52 9.88
N ILE A 28 -12.16 7.26 9.16
CA ILE A 28 -11.75 8.15 8.06
C ILE A 28 -10.76 9.19 8.57
N GLY A 29 -11.06 9.85 9.70
CA GLY A 29 -10.17 10.83 10.32
C GLY A 29 -8.79 10.25 10.66
N LEU A 30 -8.75 9.07 11.29
CA LEU A 30 -7.51 8.37 11.61
C LEU A 30 -6.70 8.03 10.36
N GLY A 31 -7.34 7.48 9.32
CA GLY A 31 -6.67 7.11 8.08
C GLY A 31 -6.10 8.31 7.33
N LEU A 32 -6.85 9.42 7.26
CA LEU A 32 -6.37 10.66 6.63
C LEU A 32 -5.23 11.31 7.41
N LEU A 33 -5.28 11.29 8.75
CA LEU A 33 -4.21 11.83 9.59
C LEU A 33 -2.94 10.99 9.49
N ALA A 34 -3.06 9.66 9.61
CA ALA A 34 -1.94 8.73 9.52
C ALA A 34 -1.19 8.86 8.18
N ASN A 35 -1.93 9.01 7.07
CA ASN A 35 -1.35 9.19 5.74
C ASN A 35 -0.62 10.54 5.56
N ARG A 36 -0.96 11.58 6.33
CA ARG A 36 -0.31 12.90 6.25
C ARG A 36 0.94 13.02 7.11
N LEU A 37 1.13 12.13 8.09
CA LEU A 37 2.30 12.20 8.95
C LEU A 37 3.56 11.77 8.17
N SER A 38 4.61 12.59 8.30
CA SER A 38 5.96 12.25 7.87
C SER A 38 6.52 11.11 8.72
N MET A 39 7.63 10.53 8.27
CA MET A 39 8.30 9.45 8.99
C MET A 39 8.99 9.94 10.28
N GLU A 40 9.23 11.25 10.42
CA GLU A 40 9.70 11.87 11.66
C GLU A 40 8.74 11.62 12.84
N ALA A 41 7.45 11.44 12.56
CA ALA A 41 6.41 11.15 13.56
C ALA A 41 5.99 9.67 13.56
N LEU A 42 6.92 8.74 13.29
CA LEU A 42 6.59 7.34 13.03
C LEU A 42 5.79 6.66 14.13
N GLU A 43 6.17 6.81 15.41
CA GLU A 43 5.45 6.18 16.51
C GLU A 43 3.97 6.57 16.51
N THR A 44 3.70 7.85 16.25
CA THR A 44 2.33 8.37 16.12
C THR A 44 1.66 7.80 14.87
N LYS A 45 2.36 7.72 13.74
CA LYS A 45 1.85 7.14 12.50
C LYS A 45 1.46 5.67 12.68
N ILE A 46 2.32 4.87 13.31
CA ILE A 46 2.07 3.46 13.65
C ILE A 46 0.85 3.36 14.57
N LEU A 47 0.77 4.18 15.63
CA LEU A 47 -0.38 4.20 16.52
C LEU A 47 -1.68 4.52 15.77
N LEU A 48 -1.70 5.56 14.94
CA LEU A 48 -2.88 5.95 14.18
C LEU A 48 -3.30 4.88 13.19
N PHE A 49 -2.38 4.23 12.48
CA PHE A 49 -2.70 3.09 11.63
C PHE A 49 -3.18 1.88 12.42
N SER A 50 -2.62 1.62 13.60
CA SER A 50 -3.04 0.52 14.46
C SER A 50 -4.47 0.74 14.97
N LEU A 51 -4.79 1.97 15.39
CA LEU A 51 -6.15 2.39 15.75
C LEU A 51 -7.10 2.32 14.54
N HIS A 52 -6.65 2.77 13.36
CA HIS A 52 -7.43 2.74 12.12
C HIS A 52 -7.79 1.31 11.71
N LYS A 53 -6.81 0.38 11.72
CA LYS A 53 -7.04 -1.02 11.39
C LYS A 53 -7.97 -1.68 12.41
N THR A 54 -7.76 -1.43 13.70
CA THR A 54 -8.59 -1.97 14.78
C THR A 54 -10.04 -1.49 14.68
N LEU A 55 -10.25 -0.18 14.48
CA LEU A 55 -11.58 0.37 14.26
C LEU A 55 -12.17 -0.06 12.92
N GLY A 56 -11.36 -0.33 11.89
CA GLY A 56 -11.78 -0.91 10.62
C GLY A 56 -12.40 -2.30 10.80
N VAL A 57 -11.75 -3.20 11.54
CA VAL A 57 -12.31 -4.53 11.86
C VAL A 57 -13.60 -4.40 12.69
N MET A 58 -13.63 -3.48 13.66
CA MET A 58 -14.84 -3.18 14.41
C MET A 58 -15.97 -2.66 13.50
N ALA A 59 -15.65 -1.75 12.57
CA ALA A 59 -16.59 -1.20 11.61
C ALA A 59 -17.20 -2.30 10.75
N PHE A 60 -16.39 -3.25 10.27
CA PHE A 60 -16.86 -4.40 9.50
C PHE A 60 -17.88 -5.23 10.29
N ALA A 61 -17.58 -5.59 11.55
CA ALA A 61 -18.48 -6.38 12.38
C ALA A 61 -19.79 -5.65 12.69
N VAL A 62 -19.73 -4.35 13.01
CA VAL A 62 -20.91 -3.51 13.28
C VAL A 62 -21.74 -3.32 12.01
N ALA A 63 -21.11 -3.09 10.86
CA ALA A 63 -21.76 -2.95 9.57
C ALA A 63 -22.46 -4.24 9.14
N LEU A 64 -21.80 -5.39 9.31
CA LEU A 64 -22.39 -6.71 9.05
C LEU A 64 -23.62 -6.93 9.93
N THR A 65 -23.50 -6.65 11.23
CA THR A 65 -24.64 -6.72 12.17
C THR A 65 -25.79 -5.81 11.73
N ARG A 66 -25.48 -4.58 11.30
CA ARG A 66 -26.46 -3.62 10.78
C ARG A 66 -27.16 -4.13 9.52
N ILE A 67 -26.45 -4.75 8.59
CA ILE A 67 -27.04 -5.34 7.37
C ILE A 67 -27.94 -6.51 7.73
N LEU A 68 -27.43 -7.47 8.50
CA LEU A 68 -28.18 -8.65 8.92
C LEU A 68 -29.46 -8.24 9.66
N TRP A 69 -29.37 -7.25 10.56
CA TRP A 69 -30.53 -6.66 11.19
C TRP A 69 -31.49 -6.09 10.15
N ALA A 70 -31.03 -5.20 9.26
CA ALA A 70 -31.87 -4.56 8.25
C ALA A 70 -32.58 -5.54 7.29
N LEU A 71 -31.98 -6.69 6.99
CA LEU A 71 -32.59 -7.75 6.17
C LEU A 71 -33.81 -8.39 6.85
N THR A 72 -33.85 -8.43 8.18
CA THR A 72 -34.98 -8.99 8.95
C THR A 72 -36.09 -7.96 9.24
N GLN A 73 -35.86 -6.68 8.96
CA GLN A 73 -36.78 -5.62 9.35
C GLN A 73 -37.67 -5.16 8.20
N THR A 74 -38.90 -4.75 8.54
CA THR A 74 -39.74 -3.95 7.65
C THR A 74 -39.01 -2.66 7.29
N ARG A 75 -38.97 -2.31 6.00
CA ARG A 75 -38.38 -1.06 5.51
C ARG A 75 -39.45 0.04 5.57
N PRO A 76 -39.25 1.11 6.35
CA PRO A 76 -40.16 2.25 6.33
C PRO A 76 -40.21 2.87 4.94
N ALA A 77 -41.39 3.32 4.50
CA ALA A 77 -41.54 3.90 3.17
C ALA A 77 -40.69 5.16 2.96
N PRO A 78 -40.28 5.49 1.72
CA PRO A 78 -39.70 6.79 1.40
C PRO A 78 -40.67 7.93 1.75
N LEU A 79 -40.14 9.10 2.11
CA LEU A 79 -40.98 10.26 2.45
C LEU A 79 -41.58 10.90 1.19
N HIS A 80 -40.82 10.89 0.09
CA HIS A 80 -41.16 11.52 -1.19
C HIS A 80 -41.05 10.53 -2.38
N PRO A 81 -41.83 9.43 -2.39
CA PRO A 81 -41.77 8.43 -3.46
C PRO A 81 -42.12 8.98 -4.84
N GLU A 82 -42.84 10.11 -4.90
CA GLU A 82 -43.16 10.84 -6.13
C GLU A 82 -41.92 11.49 -6.78
N ARG A 83 -40.88 11.82 -6.01
CA ARG A 83 -39.64 12.43 -6.50
C ARG A 83 -38.69 11.33 -7.00
N ARG A 84 -39.05 10.73 -8.14
CA ARG A 84 -38.41 9.50 -8.67
C ARG A 84 -36.88 9.58 -8.78
N ALA A 85 -36.34 10.68 -9.30
CA ALA A 85 -34.89 10.85 -9.46
C ALA A 85 -34.15 10.96 -8.12
N GLU A 86 -34.70 11.77 -7.19
CA GLU A 86 -34.15 11.93 -5.84
C GLU A 86 -34.22 10.61 -5.06
N THR A 87 -35.33 9.89 -5.17
CA THR A 87 -35.51 8.57 -4.53
C THR A 87 -34.53 7.55 -5.12
N PHE A 88 -34.38 7.50 -6.45
CA PHE A 88 -33.43 6.61 -7.12
C PHE A 88 -31.99 6.89 -6.68
N LEU A 89 -31.59 8.17 -6.62
CA LEU A 89 -30.26 8.56 -6.17
C LEU A 89 -30.04 8.19 -4.70
N ALA A 90 -30.99 8.49 -3.82
CA ALA A 90 -30.91 8.17 -2.40
C ALA A 90 -30.80 6.64 -2.18
N GLU A 91 -31.59 5.84 -2.89
CA GLU A 91 -31.51 4.38 -2.82
C GLU A 91 -30.17 3.86 -3.35
N THR A 92 -29.65 4.43 -4.44
CA THR A 92 -28.34 4.06 -5.00
C THR A 92 -27.22 4.36 -4.01
N VAL A 93 -27.20 5.57 -3.43
CA VAL A 93 -26.23 5.97 -2.38
C VAL A 93 -26.32 5.04 -1.17
N HIS A 94 -27.53 4.66 -0.72
CA HIS A 94 -27.67 3.69 0.37
C HIS A 94 -27.07 2.33 0.02
N TRP A 95 -27.31 1.81 -1.19
CA TRP A 95 -26.71 0.54 -1.63
C TRP A 95 -25.19 0.63 -1.75
N VAL A 96 -24.67 1.74 -2.29
CA VAL A 96 -23.22 1.99 -2.33
C VAL A 96 -22.64 2.02 -0.92
N LEU A 97 -23.27 2.71 0.02
CA LEU A 97 -22.84 2.73 1.42
C LEU A 97 -22.91 1.35 2.07
N TYR A 98 -23.95 0.56 1.78
CA TYR A 98 -24.09 -0.81 2.30
C TYR A 98 -22.94 -1.72 1.85
N ALA A 99 -22.57 -1.64 0.57
CA ALA A 99 -21.42 -2.37 0.05
C ALA A 99 -20.09 -1.81 0.58
N ALA A 100 -19.90 -0.49 0.53
CA ALA A 100 -18.66 0.19 0.92
C ALA A 100 -18.26 -0.10 2.38
N MET A 101 -19.23 -0.08 3.31
CA MET A 101 -18.94 -0.33 4.72
C MET A 101 -18.52 -1.77 5.04
N LEU A 102 -18.67 -2.71 4.08
CA LEU A 102 -18.06 -4.04 4.16
C LEU A 102 -16.77 -4.12 3.35
N MET A 103 -16.80 -3.66 2.10
CA MET A 103 -15.70 -3.85 1.15
C MET A 103 -14.45 -3.05 1.53
N VAL A 104 -14.58 -1.82 2.05
CA VAL A 104 -13.45 -1.01 2.50
C VAL A 104 -12.68 -1.69 3.64
N PRO A 105 -13.30 -1.99 4.79
CA PRO A 105 -12.54 -2.63 5.87
C PRO A 105 -12.12 -4.05 5.53
N LEU A 106 -12.86 -4.79 4.69
CA LEU A 106 -12.45 -6.13 4.25
C LEU A 106 -11.17 -6.08 3.41
N THR A 107 -11.08 -5.18 2.44
CA THR A 107 -9.89 -5.04 1.59
C THR A 107 -8.67 -4.58 2.39
N GLY A 108 -8.84 -3.63 3.33
CA GLY A 108 -7.75 -3.22 4.24
C GLY A 108 -7.35 -4.33 5.24
N TRP A 109 -8.28 -5.20 5.63
CA TRP A 109 -7.97 -6.36 6.47
C TRP A 109 -7.21 -7.43 5.69
N ILE A 110 -7.56 -7.66 4.42
CA ILE A 110 -6.80 -8.55 3.53
C ILE A 110 -5.40 -7.99 3.28
N GLU A 111 -5.26 -6.70 3.01
CA GLU A 111 -3.96 -6.00 2.91
C GLU A 111 -3.10 -6.24 4.17
N HIS A 112 -3.66 -6.00 5.36
CA HIS A 112 -2.98 -6.26 6.63
C HIS A 112 -2.55 -7.72 6.75
N ALA A 113 -3.44 -8.66 6.41
CA ALA A 113 -3.16 -10.09 6.47
C ALA A 113 -2.11 -10.54 5.43
N ALA A 114 -1.95 -9.82 4.32
CA ALA A 114 -0.95 -10.09 3.29
C ALA A 114 0.42 -9.44 3.60
N THR A 115 0.46 -8.42 4.47
CA THR A 115 1.66 -7.67 4.86
C THR A 115 2.40 -8.31 6.04
N GLU A 116 3.69 -8.01 6.18
CA GLU A 116 4.51 -8.33 7.35
C GLU A 116 4.90 -7.06 8.13
N GLY A 117 4.83 -7.11 9.47
CA GLY A 117 5.54 -6.17 10.34
C GLY A 117 4.95 -4.76 10.58
N PHE A 118 3.98 -4.25 9.80
CA PHE A 118 3.53 -2.85 9.94
C PHE A 118 2.20 -2.66 10.71
N ALA A 119 2.21 -1.79 11.74
CA ALA A 119 1.05 -1.30 12.50
C ALA A 119 0.02 -2.38 12.87
N PRO A 120 0.17 -3.05 14.04
CA PRO A 120 -0.66 -4.20 14.39
C PRO A 120 -2.11 -3.80 14.67
N ILE A 121 -3.04 -4.71 14.38
CA ILE A 121 -4.38 -4.64 14.97
C ILE A 121 -4.25 -4.83 16.49
N LEU A 122 -4.87 -3.97 17.30
CA LEU A 122 -4.70 -3.95 18.75
C LEU A 122 -5.60 -4.95 19.49
N TRP A 123 -6.08 -5.97 18.77
CA TRP A 123 -6.85 -7.08 19.32
C TRP A 123 -6.01 -8.37 19.29
N PRO A 124 -6.31 -9.33 20.17
CA PRO A 124 -5.60 -10.62 20.18
C PRO A 124 -5.95 -11.51 18.98
N PHE A 125 -6.82 -11.05 18.08
CA PHE A 125 -7.24 -11.77 16.87
C PHE A 125 -7.27 -10.81 15.66
N GLY A 126 -7.35 -11.39 14.46
CA GLY A 126 -7.46 -10.64 13.21
C GLY A 126 -6.14 -10.22 12.59
N GLN A 127 -4.98 -10.68 13.08
CA GLN A 127 -3.70 -10.41 12.42
C GLN A 127 -3.58 -11.11 11.06
N ASN A 128 -4.11 -12.33 10.95
CA ASN A 128 -4.05 -13.13 9.73
C ASN A 128 -5.45 -13.60 9.34
N LEU A 129 -5.64 -13.88 8.06
CA LEU A 129 -6.85 -14.46 7.50
C LEU A 129 -6.49 -15.78 6.80
N PRO A 130 -7.33 -16.82 6.91
CA PRO A 130 -7.13 -18.05 6.16
C PRO A 130 -7.08 -17.75 4.66
N LEU A 131 -6.22 -18.47 3.92
CA LEU A 131 -6.11 -18.39 2.46
C LEU A 131 -5.59 -17.06 1.90
N VAL A 132 -5.15 -16.12 2.75
CA VAL A 132 -4.47 -14.89 2.31
C VAL A 132 -2.97 -15.16 2.24
N PRO A 133 -2.33 -15.09 1.06
CA PRO A 133 -0.89 -15.28 0.94
C PRO A 133 -0.13 -14.09 1.52
N LYS A 134 1.06 -14.36 2.09
CA LYS A 134 2.06 -13.33 2.37
C LYS A 134 2.77 -13.00 1.06
N SER A 135 2.38 -11.89 0.44
CA SER A 135 2.88 -11.46 -0.86
C SER A 135 2.84 -9.94 -0.92
N PRO A 136 3.99 -9.28 -1.16
CA PRO A 136 4.03 -7.83 -1.31
C PRO A 136 3.14 -7.32 -2.44
N ASP A 137 3.21 -7.94 -3.63
CA ASP A 137 2.39 -7.57 -4.78
C ASP A 137 0.89 -7.68 -4.48
N PHE A 138 0.49 -8.75 -3.77
CA PHE A 138 -0.90 -8.93 -3.38
C PHE A 138 -1.34 -7.91 -2.34
N ALA A 139 -0.49 -7.61 -1.36
CA ALA A 139 -0.75 -6.57 -0.36
C ALA A 139 -0.91 -5.20 -1.03
N GLU A 140 -0.03 -4.86 -1.98
CA GLU A 140 -0.11 -3.62 -2.74
C GLU A 140 -1.41 -3.52 -3.56
N ALA A 141 -1.77 -4.59 -4.28
CA ALA A 141 -3.03 -4.62 -5.02
C ALA A 141 -4.24 -4.39 -4.10
N MET A 142 -4.25 -4.99 -2.92
CA MET A 142 -5.32 -4.78 -1.92
C MET A 142 -5.30 -3.37 -1.33
N ALA A 143 -4.12 -2.77 -1.12
CA ALA A 143 -3.98 -1.37 -0.69
C ALA A 143 -4.58 -0.41 -1.74
N GLN A 144 -4.30 -0.63 -3.02
CA GLN A 144 -4.88 0.18 -4.11
C GLN A 144 -6.41 0.06 -4.16
N VAL A 145 -6.94 -1.16 -4.06
CA VAL A 145 -8.39 -1.41 -3.99
C VAL A 145 -9.00 -0.73 -2.76
N HIS A 146 -8.36 -0.86 -1.60
CA HIS A 146 -8.79 -0.22 -0.37
C HIS A 146 -8.86 1.30 -0.52
N HIS A 147 -7.83 1.92 -1.13
CA HIS A 147 -7.77 3.36 -1.34
C HIS A 147 -8.91 3.87 -2.24
N VAL A 148 -9.14 3.20 -3.38
CA VAL A 148 -10.24 3.55 -4.28
C VAL A 148 -11.60 3.40 -3.59
N PHE A 149 -11.82 2.29 -2.90
CA PHE A 149 -13.06 2.07 -2.17
C PHE A 149 -13.24 3.06 -1.01
N ALA A 150 -12.17 3.49 -0.34
CA ALA A 150 -12.23 4.50 0.72
C ALA A 150 -12.68 5.86 0.15
N TRP A 151 -12.19 6.27 -1.01
CA TRP A 151 -12.68 7.48 -1.71
C TRP A 151 -14.15 7.36 -2.12
N MET A 152 -14.55 6.20 -2.62
CA MET A 152 -15.96 5.93 -2.94
C MET A 152 -16.85 6.02 -1.69
N LEU A 153 -16.41 5.45 -0.56
CA LEU A 153 -17.10 5.56 0.72
C LEU A 153 -17.23 7.02 1.17
N MET A 154 -16.13 7.79 1.14
CA MET A 154 -16.13 9.20 1.51
C MET A 154 -17.09 10.02 0.64
N GLY A 155 -17.06 9.81 -0.69
CA GLY A 155 -17.99 10.46 -1.62
C GLY A 155 -19.45 10.10 -1.33
N ALA A 156 -19.74 8.81 -1.09
CA ALA A 156 -21.09 8.35 -0.75
C ALA A 156 -21.58 8.88 0.61
N VAL A 157 -20.70 8.96 1.62
CA VAL A 157 -21.00 9.58 2.92
C VAL A 157 -21.30 11.07 2.73
N ALA A 158 -20.48 11.78 1.95
CA ALA A 158 -20.70 13.20 1.66
C ALA A 158 -22.06 13.43 0.98
N LEU A 159 -22.40 12.66 -0.06
CA LEU A 159 -23.69 12.72 -0.73
C LEU A 159 -24.86 12.38 0.21
N HIS A 160 -24.69 11.36 1.07
CA HIS A 160 -25.71 10.98 2.04
C HIS A 160 -25.98 12.08 3.07
N VAL A 161 -24.92 12.67 3.64
CA VAL A 161 -25.04 13.78 4.60
C VAL A 161 -25.60 15.01 3.92
N ALA A 162 -25.14 15.35 2.71
CA ALA A 162 -25.67 16.47 1.93
C ALA A 162 -27.17 16.30 1.65
N GLY A 163 -27.61 15.11 1.26
CA GLY A 163 -29.02 14.79 1.09
C GLY A 163 -29.82 14.98 2.40
N ALA A 164 -29.34 14.44 3.52
CA ALA A 164 -29.99 14.59 4.81
C ALA A 164 -30.08 16.06 5.27
N LEU A 165 -29.04 16.86 5.03
CA LEU A 165 -29.01 18.29 5.33
C LEU A 165 -29.92 19.09 4.41
N LYS A 166 -29.92 18.80 3.10
CA LYS A 166 -30.85 19.40 2.13
C LYS A 166 -32.29 19.18 2.56
N HIS A 167 -32.64 17.95 2.93
CA HIS A 167 -33.96 17.63 3.45
C HIS A 167 -34.29 18.35 4.77
N ALA A 168 -33.34 18.46 5.69
CA ALA A 168 -33.56 19.13 6.99
C ALA A 168 -33.64 20.66 6.90
N VAL A 169 -32.85 21.29 6.03
CA VAL A 169 -32.66 22.75 5.99
C VAL A 169 -33.47 23.40 4.86
N ILE A 170 -33.49 22.78 3.67
CA ILE A 170 -34.13 23.32 2.47
C ILE A 170 -35.56 22.79 2.35
N ASP A 171 -35.75 21.47 2.30
CA ASP A 171 -37.11 20.89 2.22
C ASP A 171 -37.86 20.98 3.57
N ARG A 172 -37.11 21.14 4.68
CA ARG A 172 -37.63 21.20 6.05
C ARG A 172 -38.54 20.03 6.40
N ASP A 173 -38.16 18.84 5.95
CA ASP A 173 -38.93 17.64 6.15
C ASP A 173 -38.37 16.73 7.27
N SER A 174 -38.99 15.58 7.46
CA SER A 174 -38.69 14.68 8.57
C SER A 174 -37.58 13.65 8.28
N VAL A 175 -36.91 13.67 7.12
CA VAL A 175 -35.92 12.64 6.73
C VAL A 175 -34.86 12.41 7.81
N LEU A 176 -34.23 13.48 8.30
CA LEU A 176 -33.24 13.38 9.39
C LEU A 176 -33.90 12.99 10.73
N ALA A 177 -35.07 13.56 11.03
CA ALA A 177 -35.80 13.28 12.27
C ALA A 177 -36.23 11.81 12.41
N ARG A 178 -36.45 11.11 11.28
CA ARG A 178 -36.74 9.67 11.24
C ARG A 178 -35.57 8.85 11.79
N MET A 179 -34.33 9.23 11.49
CA MET A 179 -33.14 8.53 11.98
C MET A 179 -32.67 9.00 13.37
N LEU A 180 -32.94 10.26 13.74
CA LEU A 180 -32.63 10.76 15.09
C LEU A 180 -33.63 10.21 16.12
N ARG A 181 -34.92 10.53 15.95
CA ARG A 181 -35.95 10.31 16.98
C ARG A 181 -36.99 9.25 16.62
N GLY A 182 -36.95 8.68 15.42
CA GLY A 182 -37.93 7.69 14.98
C GLY A 182 -39.26 8.33 14.60
N ALA A 183 -39.20 9.53 14.00
CA ALA A 183 -40.36 10.19 13.41
C ALA A 183 -41.03 9.28 12.37
N PRO A 184 -42.37 9.36 12.19
CA PRO A 184 -43.06 8.59 11.17
C PRO A 184 -42.71 9.07 9.76
N ALA A 185 -42.66 8.13 8.84
CA ALA A 185 -42.65 8.32 7.41
C ALA A 185 -44.07 8.61 6.92
N GLY A 186 -44.18 9.16 5.71
CA GLY A 186 -45.45 9.40 5.04
C GLY A 186 -46.19 8.11 4.68
N LYS A 187 -47.29 8.25 3.93
CA LYS A 187 -48.12 7.11 3.51
C LYS A 187 -47.27 6.07 2.76
N PRO A 188 -47.40 4.78 3.07
CA PRO A 188 -46.58 3.75 2.47
C PRO A 188 -46.96 3.54 1.00
N LEU A 189 -46.02 3.85 0.10
CA LEU A 189 -46.00 3.34 -1.27
C LEU A 189 -44.77 2.45 -1.38
N GLN A 190 -44.97 1.14 -1.28
CA GLN A 190 -43.88 0.18 -1.37
C GLN A 190 -43.77 -0.30 -2.82
N GLN A 191 -42.77 0.20 -3.55
CA GLN A 191 -42.33 -0.43 -4.78
C GLN A 191 -40.87 -0.84 -4.63
N ARG A 192 -40.59 -2.13 -4.71
CA ARG A 192 -39.23 -2.66 -4.73
C ARG A 192 -38.69 -2.57 -6.15
N HIS A 193 -37.66 -1.76 -6.36
CA HIS A 193 -36.94 -1.70 -7.63
C HIS A 193 -35.51 -2.20 -7.44
N LEU A 194 -35.04 -3.11 -8.30
CA LEU A 194 -33.67 -3.62 -8.25
C LEU A 194 -32.65 -2.67 -8.90
N ARG A 195 -33.12 -1.69 -9.67
CA ARG A 195 -32.28 -0.76 -10.46
C ARG A 195 -31.23 0.00 -9.63
N PRO A 196 -31.55 0.54 -8.43
CA PRO A 196 -30.54 1.21 -7.60
C PRO A 196 -29.44 0.26 -7.11
N ALA A 197 -29.79 -1.01 -6.84
CA ALA A 197 -28.83 -2.02 -6.43
C ALA A 197 -27.89 -2.38 -7.60
N LEU A 198 -28.44 -2.54 -8.82
CA LEU A 198 -27.64 -2.75 -10.04
C LEU A 198 -26.73 -1.56 -10.33
N ALA A 199 -27.20 -0.33 -10.13
CA ALA A 199 -26.37 0.87 -10.25
C ALA A 199 -25.21 0.86 -9.25
N ALA A 200 -25.46 0.49 -8.00
CA ALA A 200 -24.39 0.33 -7.01
C ALA A 200 -23.38 -0.75 -7.40
N VAL A 201 -23.83 -1.89 -7.94
CA VAL A 201 -22.93 -2.93 -8.47
C VAL A 201 -22.07 -2.39 -9.60
N ALA A 202 -22.64 -1.64 -10.54
CA ALA A 202 -21.88 -1.02 -11.63
C ALA A 202 -20.83 -0.02 -11.11
N VAL A 203 -21.17 0.77 -10.08
CA VAL A 203 -20.23 1.69 -9.41
C VAL A 203 -19.05 0.93 -8.79
N PHE A 204 -19.30 -0.18 -8.10
CA PHE A 204 -18.23 -1.01 -7.55
C PHE A 204 -17.41 -1.73 -8.61
N ALA A 205 -18.04 -2.25 -9.67
CA ALA A 205 -17.33 -2.86 -10.78
C ALA A 205 -16.39 -1.86 -11.47
N ALA A 206 -16.86 -0.63 -11.70
CA ALA A 206 -16.03 0.45 -12.24
C ALA A 206 -14.89 0.84 -11.28
N GLY A 207 -15.16 0.94 -9.98
CA GLY A 207 -14.16 1.22 -8.96
C GLY A 207 -13.08 0.14 -8.89
N THR A 208 -13.46 -1.14 -8.91
CA THR A 208 -12.52 -2.26 -8.96
C THR A 208 -11.71 -2.25 -10.24
N ALA A 209 -12.36 -2.09 -11.41
CA ALA A 209 -11.66 -2.01 -12.68
C ALA A 209 -10.65 -0.86 -12.71
N PHE A 210 -11.00 0.30 -12.14
CA PHE A 210 -10.09 1.44 -11.99
C PHE A 210 -8.94 1.17 -11.01
N ALA A 211 -9.21 0.43 -9.92
CA ALA A 211 -8.20 0.09 -8.92
C ALA A 211 -7.13 -0.85 -9.47
N ILE A 212 -7.53 -1.84 -10.27
CA ILE A 212 -6.65 -2.88 -10.84
C ILE A 212 -6.19 -2.57 -12.26
N ALA A 213 -6.67 -1.48 -12.86
CA ALA A 213 -6.22 -1.06 -14.18
C ALA A 213 -4.70 -0.91 -14.14
N PRO A 214 -3.97 -1.50 -15.11
CA PRO A 214 -2.56 -1.19 -15.28
C PRO A 214 -2.43 0.32 -15.34
N ARG A 215 -1.81 0.92 -14.34
CA ARG A 215 -1.35 2.29 -14.46
C ARG A 215 -0.03 2.15 -15.19
N ASP A 216 -0.02 2.63 -16.42
CA ASP A 216 1.22 3.08 -17.03
C ASP A 216 1.74 4.16 -16.06
N HIS A 217 2.52 3.73 -15.07
CA HIS A 217 3.49 4.62 -14.47
C HIS A 217 4.28 5.05 -15.69
N ASP A 218 4.15 6.32 -16.10
CA ASP A 218 5.01 6.90 -17.12
C ASP A 218 6.38 6.31 -16.86
N PRO A 219 6.96 5.51 -17.78
CA PRO A 219 8.24 4.90 -17.54
C PRO A 219 9.17 6.05 -17.22
N GLN A 220 9.46 6.19 -15.93
CA GLN A 220 10.33 7.22 -15.41
C GLN A 220 11.61 6.98 -16.17
N PRO A 221 12.04 7.94 -17.03
CA PRO A 221 12.87 7.65 -18.19
C PRO A 221 13.99 6.71 -17.78
N ALA A 222 13.82 5.44 -18.12
CA ALA A 222 14.78 4.42 -17.74
C ALA A 222 16.05 4.84 -18.45
N ALA A 223 17.11 5.08 -17.68
CA ALA A 223 18.41 5.27 -18.27
C ALA A 223 18.70 3.97 -19.04
N ALA A 224 18.64 4.02 -20.37
CA ALA A 224 19.03 2.89 -21.19
C ALA A 224 20.52 2.67 -20.94
N LEU A 225 20.85 1.59 -20.24
CA LEU A 225 22.23 1.25 -19.97
C LEU A 225 22.87 0.77 -21.28
N GLU A 226 23.97 1.43 -21.67
CA GLU A 226 24.79 0.91 -22.77
C GLU A 226 25.53 -0.35 -22.28
N GLN A 227 25.64 -1.36 -23.13
CA GLN A 227 26.46 -2.53 -22.82
C GLN A 227 27.91 -2.07 -22.63
N ALA A 228 28.44 -2.29 -21.43
CA ALA A 228 29.83 -2.00 -21.14
C ALA A 228 30.74 -2.97 -21.91
N ALA A 229 31.78 -2.44 -22.57
CA ALA A 229 32.83 -3.26 -23.14
C ALA A 229 33.53 -3.99 -21.98
N SER A 230 33.44 -5.32 -21.94
CA SER A 230 33.89 -6.12 -20.82
C SER A 230 34.80 -7.26 -21.28
N GLY A 231 35.88 -7.49 -20.54
CA GLY A 231 36.72 -8.69 -20.70
C GLY A 231 36.05 -9.96 -20.15
N TRP A 232 35.02 -9.81 -19.32
CA TRP A 232 34.17 -10.88 -18.81
C TRP A 232 32.69 -10.47 -18.89
N GLN A 233 31.93 -11.10 -19.78
CA GLN A 233 30.52 -10.79 -20.00
C GLN A 233 29.64 -11.53 -18.99
N VAL A 234 28.92 -10.78 -18.16
CA VAL A 234 27.91 -11.32 -17.24
C VAL A 234 26.80 -12.00 -18.03
N GLN A 235 26.52 -13.26 -17.70
CA GLN A 235 25.48 -14.08 -18.31
C GLN A 235 24.21 -14.11 -17.46
N ASP A 236 24.38 -14.15 -16.14
CA ASP A 236 23.32 -14.18 -15.14
C ASP A 236 23.86 -13.59 -13.84
N GLY A 237 23.00 -12.94 -13.06
CA GLY A 237 23.40 -12.44 -11.76
C GLY A 237 22.29 -11.74 -10.99
N THR A 238 22.50 -11.63 -9.68
CA THR A 238 21.64 -10.94 -8.73
C THR A 238 22.41 -9.78 -8.10
N LEU A 239 21.73 -8.64 -8.00
CA LEU A 239 22.18 -7.50 -7.22
C LEU A 239 21.12 -7.22 -6.15
N GLY A 240 21.27 -7.91 -5.02
CA GLY A 240 20.32 -7.90 -3.92
C GLY A 240 20.83 -7.10 -2.73
N PHE A 241 19.91 -6.61 -1.91
CA PHE A 241 20.24 -6.03 -0.62
C PHE A 241 19.15 -6.37 0.42
N SER A 242 19.51 -6.29 1.68
CA SER A 242 18.57 -6.36 2.78
C SER A 242 18.77 -5.22 3.77
N VAL A 243 17.65 -4.74 4.33
CA VAL A 243 17.62 -3.74 5.38
C VAL A 243 16.62 -4.21 6.45
N VAL A 244 16.93 -3.95 7.72
CA VAL A 244 15.98 -4.25 8.79
C VAL A 244 14.91 -3.18 8.83
N GLN A 245 13.64 -3.54 8.70
CA GLN A 245 12.51 -2.64 8.90
C GLN A 245 11.67 -3.16 10.08
N MET A 246 11.49 -2.34 11.11
CA MET A 246 10.70 -2.70 12.29
C MET A 246 11.09 -4.04 12.93
N GLY A 247 12.39 -4.36 12.93
CA GLY A 247 12.94 -5.59 13.49
C GLY A 247 12.87 -6.83 12.58
N ALA A 248 12.32 -6.71 11.36
CA ALA A 248 12.31 -7.77 10.34
C ALA A 248 13.23 -7.42 9.17
N ALA A 249 13.90 -8.39 8.57
CA ALA A 249 14.67 -8.16 7.35
C ALA A 249 13.70 -7.96 6.17
N VAL A 250 13.93 -6.91 5.39
CA VAL A 250 13.24 -6.63 4.13
C VAL A 250 14.27 -6.70 3.02
N GLU A 251 14.00 -7.55 2.04
CA GLU A 251 14.88 -7.77 0.89
C GLU A 251 14.43 -6.93 -0.31
N GLY A 252 15.41 -6.43 -1.05
CA GLY A 252 15.22 -5.73 -2.30
C GLY A 252 16.32 -6.07 -3.29
N GLY A 253 16.19 -5.54 -4.50
CA GLY A 253 17.20 -5.73 -5.53
C GLY A 253 16.98 -4.87 -6.75
N PHE A 254 17.91 -4.98 -7.69
CA PHE A 254 17.92 -4.27 -8.96
C PHE A 254 17.94 -5.27 -10.11
N SER A 255 16.96 -5.16 -11.02
CA SER A 255 16.83 -6.05 -12.17
C SER A 255 17.53 -5.55 -13.44
N ASP A 256 18.01 -4.32 -13.48
CA ASP A 256 18.68 -3.73 -14.65
C ASP A 256 19.99 -3.03 -14.25
N TRP A 257 21.10 -3.67 -14.60
CA TRP A 257 22.46 -3.22 -14.35
C TRP A 257 23.43 -3.82 -15.36
N THR A 258 24.57 -3.15 -15.56
CA THR A 258 25.65 -3.58 -16.45
C THR A 258 26.99 -3.53 -15.73
N ALA A 259 27.90 -4.45 -16.04
CA ALA A 259 29.25 -4.46 -15.49
C ALA A 259 30.31 -4.59 -16.60
N ALA A 260 31.29 -3.68 -16.59
CA ALA A 260 32.55 -3.77 -17.31
C ALA A 260 33.57 -4.41 -16.37
N ILE A 261 34.04 -5.62 -16.69
CA ILE A 261 34.93 -6.40 -15.82
C ILE A 261 36.21 -6.67 -16.57
N GLU A 262 37.31 -6.14 -16.07
CA GLU A 262 38.67 -6.48 -16.47
C GLU A 262 39.35 -7.21 -15.32
N PHE A 263 39.60 -8.51 -15.47
CA PHE A 263 40.21 -9.32 -14.44
C PHE A 263 41.29 -10.22 -15.03
N ASP A 264 42.49 -10.16 -14.46
CA ASP A 264 43.61 -11.02 -14.79
C ASP A 264 43.70 -12.18 -13.78
N PRO A 265 43.39 -13.43 -14.20
CA PRO A 265 43.46 -14.59 -13.32
C PRO A 265 44.87 -14.93 -12.82
N ASP A 266 45.92 -14.49 -13.51
CA ASP A 266 47.29 -14.84 -13.15
C ASP A 266 47.81 -13.96 -11.99
N SER A 267 47.47 -12.67 -12.00
CA SER A 267 47.81 -11.75 -10.90
C SER A 267 46.74 -11.68 -9.82
N GLY A 268 45.49 -12.08 -10.13
CA GLY A 268 44.34 -11.90 -9.25
C GLY A 268 43.91 -10.45 -9.09
N THR A 269 44.34 -9.56 -9.98
CA THR A 269 44.01 -8.13 -9.96
C THR A 269 43.12 -7.74 -11.12
N GLY A 270 42.40 -6.65 -10.97
CA GLY A 270 41.49 -6.18 -12.01
C GLY A 270 40.83 -4.85 -11.68
N HIS A 271 39.86 -4.49 -12.50
CA HIS A 271 39.00 -3.34 -12.31
C HIS A 271 37.57 -3.69 -12.73
N VAL A 272 36.60 -3.10 -12.05
CA VAL A 272 35.18 -3.25 -12.39
C VAL A 272 34.47 -1.91 -12.37
N ASP A 273 33.70 -1.65 -13.42
CA ASP A 273 32.76 -0.53 -13.50
C ASP A 273 31.34 -1.08 -13.63
N VAL A 274 30.51 -0.81 -12.63
CA VAL A 274 29.10 -1.20 -12.60
C VAL A 274 28.23 0.05 -12.77
N THR A 275 27.21 -0.04 -13.61
CA THR A 275 26.14 0.96 -13.72
C THR A 275 24.80 0.29 -13.44
N ILE A 276 23.99 0.91 -12.59
CA ILE A 276 22.70 0.38 -12.13
C ILE A 276 21.61 1.36 -12.55
N ASN A 277 20.52 0.85 -13.15
CA ASN A 277 19.33 1.63 -13.42
C ASN A 277 18.47 1.68 -12.15
N MET A 278 18.39 2.85 -11.52
CA MET A 278 17.71 2.98 -10.23
C MET A 278 16.19 2.81 -10.33
N ALA A 279 15.61 2.94 -11.53
CA ALA A 279 14.20 2.66 -11.76
C ALA A 279 13.86 1.17 -11.62
N SER A 280 14.84 0.27 -11.72
CA SER A 280 14.67 -1.17 -11.62
C SER A 280 14.60 -1.68 -10.18
N VAL A 281 14.68 -0.79 -9.18
CA VAL A 281 14.63 -1.19 -7.78
C VAL A 281 13.27 -1.77 -7.42
N THR A 282 13.28 -2.88 -6.67
CA THR A 282 12.09 -3.50 -6.09
C THR A 282 12.33 -3.83 -4.62
N ILE A 283 11.41 -3.44 -3.74
CA ILE A 283 11.44 -3.71 -2.29
C ILE A 283 10.01 -3.94 -1.78
N GLY A 284 9.37 -5.01 -2.24
CA GLY A 284 8.00 -5.34 -1.85
C GLY A 284 7.03 -4.15 -1.89
N THR A 285 6.23 -3.96 -0.82
CA THR A 285 5.19 -2.91 -0.72
C THR A 285 5.73 -1.50 -0.56
N VAL A 286 7.04 -1.34 -0.31
CA VAL A 286 7.68 -0.03 -0.12
C VAL A 286 8.46 0.42 -1.36
N THR A 287 8.31 -0.28 -2.49
CA THR A 287 9.02 0.03 -3.75
C THR A 287 8.84 1.49 -4.17
N ASP A 288 7.60 1.99 -4.27
CA ASP A 288 7.34 3.38 -4.67
C ASP A 288 7.90 4.39 -3.66
N GLN A 289 7.84 4.05 -2.37
CA GLN A 289 8.42 4.88 -1.31
C GLN A 289 9.95 4.93 -1.44
N ALA A 290 10.60 3.80 -1.72
CA ALA A 290 12.04 3.71 -1.92
C ALA A 290 12.50 4.51 -3.15
N LYS A 291 11.67 4.61 -4.19
CA LYS A 291 11.96 5.44 -5.38
C LYS A 291 11.83 6.95 -5.13
N GLY A 292 11.13 7.35 -4.07
CA GLY A 292 10.89 8.75 -3.72
C GLY A 292 12.12 9.51 -3.21
N ALA A 293 11.98 10.84 -3.12
CA ALA A 293 13.06 11.79 -2.80
C ALA A 293 13.77 11.53 -1.45
N GLU A 294 13.04 10.99 -0.47
CA GLU A 294 13.59 10.65 0.84
C GLU A 294 14.63 9.50 0.76
N PHE A 295 14.45 8.58 -0.19
CA PHE A 295 15.28 7.40 -0.36
C PHE A 295 16.19 7.54 -1.59
N PHE A 296 15.97 6.77 -2.66
CA PHE A 296 16.86 6.77 -3.82
C PHE A 296 16.71 8.01 -4.71
N ASP A 297 15.61 8.75 -4.60
CA ASP A 297 15.32 9.93 -5.43
C ASP A 297 15.57 9.66 -6.92
N VAL A 298 14.97 8.59 -7.44
CA VAL A 298 15.20 8.09 -8.81
C VAL A 298 14.91 9.15 -9.87
N ALA A 299 14.05 10.12 -9.56
CA ALA A 299 13.73 11.23 -10.46
C ALA A 299 14.92 12.15 -10.72
N GLN A 300 15.76 12.40 -9.71
CA GLN A 300 16.97 13.23 -9.84
C GLN A 300 18.23 12.38 -10.05
N HIS A 301 18.20 11.12 -9.61
CA HIS A 301 19.33 10.20 -9.65
C HIS A 301 18.92 8.87 -10.32
N PRO A 302 18.74 8.85 -11.66
CA PRO A 302 18.26 7.67 -12.37
C PRO A 302 19.29 6.54 -12.45
N THR A 303 20.56 6.82 -12.17
CA THR A 303 21.66 5.86 -12.24
C THR A 303 22.52 5.90 -10.98
N ALA A 304 23.00 4.74 -10.55
CA ALA A 304 24.10 4.60 -9.59
C ALA A 304 25.30 3.91 -10.25
N THR A 305 26.51 4.23 -9.81
CA THR A 305 27.73 3.67 -10.39
C THR A 305 28.71 3.21 -9.32
N TYR A 306 29.36 2.08 -9.52
CA TYR A 306 30.43 1.57 -8.67
C TYR A 306 31.66 1.29 -9.51
N SER A 307 32.77 1.97 -9.22
CA SER A 307 34.05 1.81 -9.94
C SER A 307 35.08 1.37 -8.92
N ALA A 308 35.70 0.20 -9.10
CA ALA A 308 36.51 -0.42 -8.05
C ALA A 308 37.67 -1.24 -8.57
N ASP A 309 38.79 -1.16 -7.85
CA ASP A 309 39.96 -1.98 -8.12
C ASP A 309 39.83 -3.32 -7.39
N ILE A 310 40.14 -4.40 -8.10
CA ILE A 310 40.11 -5.77 -7.58
C ILE A 310 41.51 -6.18 -7.15
N ARG A 311 41.62 -6.74 -5.95
CA ARG A 311 42.85 -7.33 -5.43
C ARG A 311 42.59 -8.59 -4.60
N PRO A 312 43.57 -9.50 -4.49
CA PRO A 312 43.47 -10.64 -3.57
C PRO A 312 43.43 -10.19 -2.11
N GLU A 313 42.65 -10.86 -1.28
CA GLU A 313 42.62 -10.66 0.17
C GLU A 313 42.25 -11.97 0.89
N GLY A 314 43.17 -12.49 1.71
CA GLY A 314 43.00 -13.78 2.37
C GLY A 314 42.81 -14.92 1.37
N ASP A 315 41.74 -15.71 1.56
CA ASP A 315 41.36 -16.81 0.68
C ASP A 315 40.40 -16.38 -0.45
N GLY A 316 40.17 -15.08 -0.62
CA GLY A 316 39.27 -14.51 -1.62
C GLY A 316 39.80 -13.22 -2.23
N PHE A 317 38.89 -12.34 -2.60
CA PHE A 317 39.18 -11.07 -3.26
C PHE A 317 38.37 -9.94 -2.62
N VAL A 318 38.85 -8.72 -2.83
CA VAL A 318 38.08 -7.51 -2.57
C VAL A 318 38.05 -6.63 -3.79
N ALA A 319 36.89 -6.02 -4.04
CA ALA A 319 36.76 -4.86 -4.90
C ALA A 319 36.60 -3.64 -3.99
N GLU A 320 37.45 -2.63 -4.17
CA GLU A 320 37.44 -1.42 -3.35
C GLU A 320 37.41 -0.18 -4.24
N GLY A 321 36.43 0.68 -4.00
CA GLY A 321 36.28 1.92 -4.78
C GLY A 321 35.01 2.70 -4.45
N PRO A 322 34.79 3.87 -5.06
CA PRO A 322 33.63 4.70 -4.79
C PRO A 322 32.33 4.09 -5.38
N LEU A 323 31.29 4.06 -4.56
CA LEU A 323 29.89 3.93 -4.98
C LEU A 323 29.26 5.32 -5.03
N ASP A 324 28.92 5.77 -6.23
CA ASP A 324 28.06 6.93 -6.47
C ASP A 324 26.60 6.51 -6.40
N LEU A 325 25.90 7.00 -5.37
CA LEU A 325 24.50 6.74 -5.14
C LEU A 325 23.84 8.01 -4.61
N LYS A 326 22.70 8.40 -5.18
CA LYS A 326 22.00 9.66 -4.83
C LYS A 326 22.94 10.90 -4.88
N GLY A 327 23.88 10.90 -5.83
CA GLY A 327 24.86 11.98 -6.04
C GLY A 327 25.89 12.13 -4.92
N GLN A 328 26.05 11.14 -4.04
CA GLN A 328 27.13 11.07 -3.06
C GLN A 328 28.08 9.94 -3.44
N GLN A 329 29.38 10.18 -3.32
CA GLN A 329 30.42 9.18 -3.57
C GLN A 329 31.04 8.72 -2.26
N VAL A 330 30.85 7.44 -1.94
CA VAL A 330 31.32 6.84 -0.69
C VAL A 330 32.12 5.59 -1.02
N PRO A 331 33.32 5.40 -0.46
CA PRO A 331 34.09 4.18 -0.65
C PRO A 331 33.37 2.96 -0.11
N VAL A 332 33.27 1.91 -0.92
CA VAL A 332 32.67 0.62 -0.55
C VAL A 332 33.65 -0.50 -0.86
N THR A 333 33.83 -1.39 0.11
CA THR A 333 34.61 -2.63 -0.04
C THR A 333 33.66 -3.81 -0.18
N LEU A 334 33.68 -4.45 -1.33
CA LEU A 334 32.96 -5.68 -1.61
C LEU A 334 33.91 -6.86 -1.46
N SER A 335 33.70 -7.70 -0.44
CA SER A 335 34.44 -8.96 -0.28
C SER A 335 33.76 -10.05 -1.07
N PHE A 336 34.51 -10.83 -1.84
CA PHE A 336 33.93 -11.89 -2.66
C PHE A 336 34.84 -13.11 -2.84
N THR A 337 34.18 -14.21 -3.22
CA THR A 337 34.81 -15.44 -3.68
C THR A 337 34.66 -15.55 -5.20
N LEU A 338 35.65 -16.18 -5.83
CA LEU A 338 35.71 -16.31 -7.29
C LEU A 338 36.21 -17.71 -7.67
N ASP A 339 35.40 -18.45 -8.39
CA ASP A 339 35.77 -19.73 -8.99
C ASP A 339 35.80 -19.58 -10.51
N ILE A 340 36.96 -19.83 -11.13
CA ILE A 340 37.11 -19.79 -12.58
C ILE A 340 37.38 -21.20 -13.09
N ALA A 341 36.43 -21.75 -13.84
CA ALA A 341 36.53 -23.07 -14.44
C ALA A 341 36.11 -23.03 -15.91
N GLN A 342 36.95 -23.55 -16.81
CA GLN A 342 36.65 -23.70 -18.23
C GLN A 342 36.17 -22.41 -18.93
N GLY A 343 36.75 -21.24 -18.56
CA GLY A 343 36.37 -19.94 -19.13
C GLY A 343 35.07 -19.34 -18.59
N THR A 344 34.48 -19.96 -17.55
CA THR A 344 33.34 -19.42 -16.80
C THR A 344 33.81 -19.02 -15.41
N ALA A 345 33.51 -17.80 -15.00
CA ALA A 345 33.73 -17.25 -13.68
C ALA A 345 32.42 -17.26 -12.89
N ARG A 346 32.44 -17.76 -11.66
CA ARG A 346 31.34 -17.67 -10.68
C ARG A 346 31.81 -16.86 -9.49
N MET A 347 31.08 -15.78 -9.20
CA MET A 347 31.40 -14.84 -8.13
C MET A 347 30.24 -14.78 -7.14
N SER A 348 30.57 -14.78 -5.84
CA SER A 348 29.63 -14.50 -4.75
C SER A 348 30.27 -13.51 -3.80
N GLY A 349 29.62 -12.37 -3.57
CA GLY A 349 30.15 -11.24 -2.86
C GLY A 349 29.16 -10.57 -1.91
N GLN A 350 29.70 -9.91 -0.90
CA GLN A 350 28.93 -9.23 0.13
C GLN A 350 29.62 -7.93 0.57
N ALA A 351 28.81 -6.92 0.91
CA ALA A 351 29.27 -5.69 1.53
C ALA A 351 28.27 -5.24 2.59
N GLN A 352 28.75 -4.63 3.66
CA GLN A 352 27.91 -3.95 4.63
C GLN A 352 28.13 -2.45 4.53
N MET A 353 27.05 -1.70 4.40
CA MET A 353 27.08 -0.25 4.19
C MET A 353 26.12 0.45 5.16
N ASP A 354 26.30 1.74 5.41
CA ASP A 354 25.33 2.56 6.11
C ASP A 354 24.61 3.47 5.11
N ARG A 355 23.28 3.29 4.96
CA ARG A 355 22.50 4.07 3.99
C ARG A 355 22.60 5.59 4.18
N ARG A 356 22.94 6.04 5.39
CA ARG A 356 23.02 7.47 5.74
C ARG A 356 24.21 8.16 5.08
N ASP A 357 25.25 7.40 4.71
CA ASP A 357 26.43 7.93 4.01
C ASP A 357 26.04 8.56 2.66
N TRP A 358 24.93 8.11 2.05
CA TRP A 358 24.36 8.67 0.82
C TRP A 358 23.11 9.53 1.05
N ASN A 359 22.84 9.96 2.28
CA ASN A 359 21.62 10.72 2.63
C ASN A 359 20.30 10.00 2.28
N ILE A 360 20.28 8.67 2.38
CA ILE A 360 19.08 7.86 2.13
C ILE A 360 18.34 7.66 3.45
N GLY A 361 17.10 8.14 3.54
CA GLY A 361 16.22 8.00 4.71
C GLY A 361 16.68 8.81 5.93
N GLN A 362 17.10 10.06 5.72
CA GLN A 362 17.60 10.93 6.79
C GLN A 362 16.52 11.28 7.83
N GLY A 363 15.23 11.22 7.47
CA GLY A 363 14.12 11.40 8.40
C GLY A 363 13.87 10.23 9.36
N TYR A 364 14.77 9.24 9.40
CA TYR A 364 14.70 8.08 10.30
C TYR A 364 15.84 8.16 11.31
N ASP A 365 15.56 8.75 12.47
CA ASP A 365 16.57 9.05 13.49
C ASP A 365 17.06 7.83 14.29
N ASN A 366 16.44 6.66 14.10
CA ASN A 366 16.79 5.42 14.80
C ASN A 366 16.51 4.15 13.96
N GLU A 367 17.10 3.03 14.39
CA GLU A 367 17.00 1.73 13.71
C GLU A 367 15.70 0.97 14.00
N SER A 368 14.82 1.48 14.87
CA SER A 368 13.54 0.81 15.18
C SER A 368 12.59 0.77 13.99
N SER A 369 12.85 1.63 13.01
CA SER A 369 11.99 1.89 11.87
C SER A 369 12.57 1.28 10.62
N VAL A 370 13.73 1.81 10.22
CA VAL A 370 14.55 1.35 9.10
C VAL A 370 15.99 1.37 9.61
N GLY A 371 16.61 0.20 9.69
CA GLY A 371 17.99 0.00 10.10
C GLY A 371 18.92 0.88 9.27
N PHE A 372 20.01 1.29 9.89
CA PHE A 372 21.08 2.01 9.20
C PHE A 372 21.92 1.06 8.34
N PRO A 373 22.28 -0.14 8.84
CA PRO A 373 23.04 -1.09 8.04
C PRO A 373 22.19 -1.65 6.89
N VAL A 374 22.79 -1.66 5.70
CA VAL A 374 22.30 -2.34 4.51
C VAL A 374 23.30 -3.42 4.17
N GLN A 375 22.82 -4.65 4.06
CA GLN A 375 23.63 -5.78 3.62
C GLN A 375 23.44 -5.94 2.10
N LEU A 376 24.51 -5.75 1.33
CA LEU A 376 24.55 -6.04 -0.10
C LEU A 376 24.96 -7.50 -0.30
N GLN A 377 24.31 -8.16 -1.26
CA GLN A 377 24.64 -9.50 -1.72
C GLN A 377 24.66 -9.49 -3.25
N VAL A 378 25.75 -10.01 -3.83
CA VAL A 378 25.94 -10.10 -5.28
C VAL A 378 26.32 -11.52 -5.63
N ASP A 379 25.60 -12.13 -6.56
CA ASP A 379 26.00 -13.41 -7.15
C ASP A 379 25.97 -13.25 -8.67
N LEU A 380 27.03 -13.65 -9.37
CA LEU A 380 27.04 -13.58 -10.83
C LEU A 380 27.85 -14.69 -11.47
N THR A 381 27.49 -15.00 -12.71
CA THR A 381 28.26 -15.85 -13.62
C THR A 381 28.67 -15.03 -14.83
N ALA A 382 29.95 -15.05 -15.17
CA ALA A 382 30.49 -14.36 -16.34
C ALA A 382 31.33 -15.29 -17.21
N THR A 383 31.38 -15.00 -18.51
CA THR A 383 32.21 -15.73 -19.49
C THR A 383 33.14 -14.78 -20.21
N ARG A 384 34.33 -15.26 -20.53
CA ARG A 384 35.35 -14.47 -21.22
C ARG A 384 35.07 -14.32 -22.72
#